data_AF-A0A328AJF8-F1
#
_entry.id   AF-A0A328AJF8-F1
#
_cell.length_a   1.000
_cell.length_b   1.000
_cell.length_c   1.000
_cell.angle_alpha   90.00
_cell.angle_beta   90.00
_cell.angle_gamma   90.00
#
_symmetry.space_group_name_H-M   'P 1'
#
loop_
_entity.id
_entity.type
_entity.pdbx_description
1 polymer ?
#
loop_
_entity_poly.entity_id
_entity_poly.type
_entity_poly.pdbx_seq_one_letter_code
_entity_poly.pdbx_strand_id
1 'polypeptide(L)'
;MKRFAIAAIAAAVLAPAVAWAGPYSDDFGKCLVASASPKDQTTLVQWLFAAASANPDLKALSTVTEAQRDAYNKSVVELFERLILKDCRTQTIAAMKYEGPAAFDYGFQLLGQVAGRNMLSEPHALAQMNKLGAMFDKSQLEAILREAGVPTGK
;
A
#
# COMPACT_ATOMS: atom_id res chain seq x y z
N MET A 1 28.22 26.08 41.32
CA MET A 1 28.36 26.04 39.84
C MET A 1 28.19 24.63 39.25
N LYS A 2 27.26 23.78 39.75
CA LYS A 2 27.10 22.38 39.30
C LYS A 2 25.63 21.97 39.03
N ARG A 3 24.70 22.92 38.92
CA ARG A 3 23.26 22.63 38.76
C ARG A 3 22.66 23.02 37.39
N PHE A 4 23.45 23.61 36.50
CA PHE A 4 22.96 24.06 35.18
C PHE A 4 23.28 23.10 34.03
N ALA A 5 24.00 22.00 34.27
CA ALA A 5 24.43 21.09 33.20
C ALA A 5 23.44 19.96 32.85
N ILE A 6 22.34 19.79 33.61
CA ILE A 6 21.40 18.66 33.42
C ILE A 6 20.22 19.04 32.51
N ALA A 7 20.00 20.32 32.24
CA ALA A 7 18.83 20.79 31.48
C ALA A 7 18.97 20.69 29.94
N ALA A 8 20.13 20.33 29.40
CA ALA A 8 20.40 20.41 27.96
C ALA A 8 20.16 19.11 27.16
N ILE A 9 19.87 17.98 27.81
CA ILE A 9 19.76 16.67 27.12
C ILE A 9 18.31 16.29 26.75
N ALA A 10 17.31 16.97 27.31
CA ALA A 10 15.89 16.61 27.09
C ALA A 10 15.25 17.18 25.80
N ALA A 11 15.95 18.01 25.02
CA ALA A 11 15.37 18.71 23.87
C ALA A 11 15.53 17.99 22.52
N ALA A 12 16.29 16.88 22.44
CA ALA A 12 16.61 16.23 21.17
C ALA A 12 15.62 15.14 20.70
N VAL A 13 14.60 14.79 21.50
CA VAL A 13 13.68 13.67 21.19
C VAL A 13 12.35 14.12 20.57
N LEU A 14 12.15 15.42 20.35
CA LEU A 14 10.94 15.98 19.75
C LEU A 14 11.16 16.47 18.30
N ALA A 15 12.11 15.89 17.57
CA ALA A 15 12.15 16.10 16.12
C ALA A 15 10.92 15.40 15.53
N PRO A 16 9.97 16.14 14.90
CA PRO A 16 8.88 15.50 14.19
C PRO A 16 9.51 14.60 13.12
N ALA A 17 9.16 13.31 13.13
CA ALA A 17 9.43 12.46 11.98
C ALA A 17 8.81 13.17 10.77
N VAL A 18 9.66 13.60 9.84
CA VAL A 18 9.19 14.19 8.60
C VAL A 18 8.37 13.10 7.91
N ALA A 19 7.05 13.22 7.95
CA ALA A 19 6.18 12.40 7.14
C ALA A 19 6.56 12.70 5.69
N TRP A 20 7.29 11.77 5.07
CA TRP A 20 7.91 11.95 3.77
C TRP A 20 6.89 11.69 2.65
N ALA A 21 5.78 12.43 2.70
CA ALA A 21 4.80 12.52 1.62
C ALA A 21 4.88 13.93 1.06
N GLY A 22 5.98 14.21 0.35
CA GLY A 22 6.12 15.48 -0.33
C GLY A 22 5.14 15.57 -1.51
N PRO A 23 4.84 16.79 -1.98
CA PRO A 23 3.85 17.01 -3.03
C PRO A 23 4.20 16.29 -4.35
N TYR A 24 5.49 16.07 -4.64
CA TYR A 24 5.90 15.40 -5.87
C TYR A 24 5.70 13.88 -5.81
N SER A 25 5.90 13.24 -4.65
CA SER A 25 5.53 11.84 -4.42
C SER A 25 4.03 11.61 -4.57
N ASP A 26 3.21 12.53 -4.06
CA ASP A 26 1.75 12.48 -4.16
C ASP A 26 1.29 12.62 -5.63
N ASP A 27 1.82 13.61 -6.36
CA ASP A 27 1.52 13.78 -7.78
C ASP A 27 1.96 12.57 -8.63
N PHE A 28 3.11 11.98 -8.31
CA PHE A 28 3.58 10.75 -8.94
C PHE A 28 2.61 9.58 -8.68
N GLY A 29 2.28 9.31 -7.42
CA GLY A 29 1.34 8.25 -7.06
C GLY A 29 -0.04 8.44 -7.68
N LYS A 30 -0.58 9.66 -7.67
CA LYS A 30 -1.84 10.02 -8.34
C LYS A 30 -1.78 9.72 -9.83
N CYS A 31 -0.69 10.08 -10.50
CA CYS A 31 -0.53 9.79 -11.92
C CYS A 31 -0.51 8.28 -12.19
N LEU A 32 0.23 7.50 -11.40
CA LEU A 32 0.28 6.04 -11.54
C LEU A 32 -1.12 5.43 -11.45
N VAL A 33 -1.89 5.82 -10.44
CA VAL A 33 -3.26 5.33 -10.22
C VAL A 33 -4.18 5.73 -11.38
N ALA A 34 -4.12 6.98 -11.84
CA ALA A 34 -4.98 7.48 -12.91
C ALA A 34 -4.64 6.89 -14.29
N SER A 35 -3.37 6.55 -14.53
CA SER A 35 -2.89 6.02 -15.81
C SER A 35 -2.98 4.50 -15.90
N ALA A 36 -3.21 3.80 -14.78
CA ALA A 36 -3.41 2.35 -14.75
C ALA A 36 -4.83 1.98 -15.22
N SER A 37 -4.93 1.26 -16.33
CA SER A 37 -6.18 0.69 -16.82
C SER A 37 -6.66 -0.48 -15.94
N PRO A 38 -7.93 -0.92 -16.08
CA PRO A 38 -8.40 -2.12 -15.38
C PRO A 38 -7.54 -3.36 -15.63
N LYS A 39 -7.02 -3.54 -16.86
CA LYS A 39 -6.12 -4.65 -17.20
C LYS A 39 -4.78 -4.54 -16.47
N ASP A 40 -4.27 -3.33 -16.30
CA ASP A 40 -3.02 -3.09 -15.56
C ASP A 40 -3.19 -3.41 -14.08
N GLN A 41 -4.34 -3.04 -13.51
CA GLN A 41 -4.68 -3.40 -12.13
C GLN A 41 -4.74 -4.92 -11.94
N THR A 42 -5.36 -5.65 -12.89
CA THR A 42 -5.33 -7.13 -12.88
C THR A 42 -3.91 -7.67 -12.96
N THR A 43 -3.08 -7.11 -13.85
CA THR A 43 -1.67 -7.51 -14.01
C THR A 43 -0.90 -7.33 -12.71
N LEU A 44 -1.06 -6.17 -12.06
CA LEU A 44 -0.40 -5.86 -10.80
C LEU A 44 -0.85 -6.80 -9.68
N VAL A 45 -2.15 -7.08 -9.57
CA VAL A 45 -2.70 -7.99 -8.55
C VAL A 45 -2.23 -9.43 -8.76
N GLN A 46 -2.21 -9.91 -10.00
CA GLN A 46 -1.71 -11.25 -10.32
C GLN A 46 -0.22 -11.39 -9.95
N TRP A 47 0.59 -10.39 -10.29
CA TRP A 47 1.98 -10.35 -9.90
C TRP A 47 2.16 -10.31 -8.38
N LEU A 48 1.40 -9.46 -7.66
CA LEU A 48 1.45 -9.39 -6.19
C LEU A 48 1.11 -10.74 -5.54
N PHE A 49 0.04 -11.41 -5.98
CA PHE A 49 -0.32 -12.74 -5.48
C PHE A 49 0.76 -13.78 -5.79
N ALA A 50 1.26 -13.80 -7.03
CA ALA A 50 2.30 -14.74 -7.44
C ALA A 50 3.58 -14.56 -6.60
N ALA A 51 4.00 -13.32 -6.36
CA ALA A 51 5.13 -12.99 -5.50
C ALA A 51 4.88 -13.38 -4.04
N ALA A 52 3.72 -13.04 -3.48
CA ALA A 52 3.34 -13.41 -2.11
C ALA A 52 3.33 -14.94 -1.93
N SER A 53 2.81 -15.68 -2.90
CA SER A 53 2.74 -17.14 -2.86
C SER A 53 4.09 -17.85 -2.89
N ALA A 54 5.18 -17.14 -3.19
CA ALA A 54 6.53 -17.67 -3.08
C ALA A 54 7.02 -17.74 -1.61
N ASN A 55 6.33 -17.10 -0.67
CA ASN A 55 6.58 -17.26 0.76
C ASN A 55 6.41 -18.75 1.16
N PRO A 56 7.39 -19.38 1.82
CA PRO A 56 7.30 -20.76 2.28
C PRO A 56 6.02 -21.09 3.06
N ASP A 57 5.52 -20.16 3.86
CA ASP A 57 4.32 -20.33 4.69
C ASP A 57 3.03 -20.39 3.85
N LEU A 58 3.07 -19.87 2.62
CA LEU A 58 1.95 -19.85 1.69
C LEU A 58 2.07 -20.89 0.57
N LYS A 59 3.20 -21.60 0.48
CA LYS A 59 3.50 -22.53 -0.62
C LYS A 59 2.44 -23.61 -0.79
N ALA A 60 1.87 -24.11 0.31
CA ALA A 60 0.82 -25.13 0.27
C ALA A 60 -0.55 -24.59 -0.19
N LEU A 61 -0.74 -23.26 -0.21
CA LEU A 61 -2.00 -22.59 -0.57
C LEU A 61 -2.05 -22.16 -2.04
N SER A 62 -0.98 -22.38 -2.80
CA SER A 62 -0.84 -21.87 -4.17
C SER A 62 -0.31 -22.93 -5.13
N THR A 63 -0.82 -22.90 -6.35
CA THR A 63 -0.36 -23.74 -7.47
C THR A 63 0.45 -22.95 -8.51
N VAL A 64 0.80 -21.69 -8.20
CA VAL A 64 1.56 -20.83 -9.12
C VAL A 64 2.93 -21.45 -9.38
N THR A 65 3.22 -21.72 -10.65
CA THR A 65 4.49 -22.27 -11.13
C THR A 65 5.58 -21.19 -11.28
N GLU A 66 6.84 -21.61 -11.42
CA GLU A 66 7.94 -20.68 -11.72
C GLU A 66 7.76 -20.00 -13.08
N ALA A 67 7.34 -20.74 -14.11
CA ALA A 67 7.06 -20.17 -15.43
C ALA A 67 5.96 -19.09 -15.40
N GLN A 68 4.92 -19.29 -14.58
CA GLN A 68 3.89 -18.26 -14.37
C GLN A 68 4.44 -17.04 -13.63
N ARG A 69 5.27 -17.23 -12.60
CA ARG A 69 5.95 -16.11 -11.91
C ARG A 69 6.79 -15.29 -12.88
N ASP A 70 7.57 -15.93 -13.74
CA ASP A 70 8.39 -15.23 -14.73
C ASP A 70 7.54 -14.48 -15.75
N ALA A 71 6.41 -15.05 -16.18
CA ALA A 71 5.47 -14.36 -17.06
C ALA A 71 4.88 -13.11 -16.38
N TYR A 72 4.43 -13.23 -15.12
CA TYR A 72 3.89 -12.09 -14.37
C TYR A 72 4.95 -11.01 -14.10
N ASN A 73 6.20 -11.39 -13.83
CA ASN A 73 7.32 -10.47 -13.70
C ASN A 73 7.54 -9.66 -14.99
N LYS A 74 7.50 -10.31 -16.16
CA LYS A 74 7.61 -9.60 -17.44
C LYS A 74 6.46 -8.63 -17.65
N SER A 75 5.23 -9.06 -17.40
CA SER A 75 4.04 -8.20 -17.57
C SER A 75 4.04 -7.00 -16.63
N VAL A 76 4.49 -7.16 -15.37
CA VAL A 76 4.57 -6.03 -14.44
C VAL A 76 5.72 -5.07 -14.78
N VAL A 77 6.83 -5.58 -15.33
CA VAL A 77 7.93 -4.73 -15.85
C VAL A 77 7.43 -3.88 -17.01
N GLU A 78 6.77 -4.47 -18.01
CA GLU A 78 6.17 -3.73 -19.13
C GLU A 78 5.18 -2.66 -18.64
N LEU A 79 4.38 -2.99 -17.63
CA LEU A 79 3.47 -2.05 -16.99
C LEU A 79 4.24 -0.87 -16.35
N PHE A 80 5.23 -1.14 -15.50
CA PHE A 80 5.98 -0.09 -14.83
C PHE A 80 6.80 0.76 -15.79
N GLU A 81 7.41 0.16 -16.81
CA GLU A 81 8.11 0.92 -17.85
C GLU A 81 7.16 1.89 -18.56
N ARG A 82 5.97 1.43 -18.95
CA ARG A 82 4.97 2.29 -19.57
C ARG A 82 4.53 3.42 -18.64
N LEU A 83 4.19 3.09 -17.39
CA LEU A 83 3.71 4.08 -16.43
C LEU A 83 4.79 5.12 -16.09
N ILE A 84 6.02 4.69 -15.80
CA ILE A 84 7.07 5.56 -15.26
C ILE A 84 7.79 6.31 -16.39
N LEU A 85 8.09 5.64 -17.50
CA LEU A 85 8.93 6.20 -18.56
C LEU A 85 8.11 6.96 -19.61
N LYS A 86 6.79 6.72 -19.69
CA LYS A 86 5.91 7.33 -20.68
C LYS A 86 4.76 8.10 -20.03
N ASP A 87 3.81 7.40 -19.40
CA ASP A 87 2.52 7.98 -19.01
C ASP A 87 2.67 9.03 -17.89
N CYS A 88 3.54 8.76 -16.91
CA CYS A 88 3.82 9.61 -15.74
C CYS A 88 5.24 10.18 -15.74
N ARG A 89 5.87 10.32 -16.91
CA ARG A 89 7.28 10.71 -17.02
C ARG A 89 7.59 12.03 -16.34
N THR A 90 6.71 13.02 -16.46
CA THR A 90 6.91 14.35 -15.86
C THR A 90 6.92 14.29 -14.34
N GLN A 91 5.93 13.61 -13.75
CA GLN A 91 5.79 13.43 -12.31
C GLN A 91 6.94 12.58 -11.76
N THR A 92 7.30 11.52 -12.48
CA THR A 92 8.47 10.67 -12.17
C THR A 92 9.74 11.49 -12.04
N ILE A 93 10.03 12.36 -13.02
CA ILE A 93 11.21 13.22 -13.00
C ILE A 93 11.15 14.21 -11.83
N ALA A 94 9.97 14.80 -11.57
CA ALA A 94 9.81 15.76 -10.48
C ALA A 94 10.02 15.08 -9.11
N ALA A 95 9.39 13.93 -8.88
CA ALA A 95 9.55 13.11 -7.68
C ALA A 95 11.03 12.76 -7.44
N MET A 96 11.73 12.22 -8.45
CA MET A 96 13.16 11.92 -8.32
C MET A 96 14.00 13.16 -8.01
N LYS A 97 13.74 14.28 -8.70
CA LYS A 97 14.55 15.48 -8.61
C LYS A 97 14.44 16.17 -7.25
N TYR A 98 13.23 16.23 -6.71
CA TYR A 98 12.93 17.03 -5.52
C TYR A 98 12.85 16.21 -4.24
N GLU A 99 12.52 14.92 -4.33
CA GLU A 99 12.26 14.06 -3.16
C GLU A 99 13.09 12.77 -3.17
N GLY A 100 13.77 12.48 -4.28
CA GLY A 100 14.70 11.36 -4.40
C GLY A 100 14.02 10.00 -4.59
N PRO A 101 14.79 8.89 -4.51
CA PRO A 101 14.27 7.56 -4.79
C PRO A 101 13.13 7.09 -3.89
N ALA A 102 13.06 7.58 -2.64
CA ALA A 102 11.99 7.20 -1.71
C ALA A 102 10.59 7.66 -2.18
N ALA A 103 10.52 8.65 -3.07
CA ALA A 103 9.27 9.06 -3.70
C ALA A 103 8.65 7.94 -4.55
N PHE A 104 9.47 7.01 -5.05
CA PHE A 104 8.99 5.86 -5.81
C PHE A 104 8.28 4.86 -4.92
N ASP A 105 8.84 4.60 -3.74
CA ASP A 105 8.25 3.67 -2.77
C ASP A 105 6.84 4.13 -2.40
N TYR A 106 6.65 5.42 -2.15
CA TYR A 106 5.33 5.99 -1.89
C TYR A 106 4.36 5.83 -3.07
N GLY A 107 4.79 6.18 -4.28
CA GLY A 107 3.95 6.07 -5.48
C GLY A 107 3.51 4.63 -5.75
N PHE A 108 4.42 3.67 -5.61
CA PHE A 108 4.11 2.24 -5.75
C PHE A 108 3.24 1.73 -4.62
N GLN A 109 3.46 2.19 -3.39
CA GLN A 109 2.58 1.86 -2.26
C GLN A 109 1.15 2.34 -2.54
N LEU A 110 0.96 3.56 -3.05
CA LEU A 110 -0.36 4.09 -3.38
C LEU A 110 -1.03 3.30 -4.51
N LEU A 111 -0.30 3.00 -5.59
CA LEU A 111 -0.81 2.17 -6.69
C LEU A 111 -1.20 0.76 -6.18
N GLY A 112 -0.37 0.16 -5.34
CA GLY A 112 -0.62 -1.15 -4.72
C GLY A 112 -1.83 -1.13 -3.79
N GLN A 113 -2.01 -0.08 -2.98
CA GLN A 113 -3.18 0.09 -2.11
C GLN A 113 -4.48 0.15 -2.92
N VAL A 114 -4.48 0.91 -4.03
CA VAL A 114 -5.65 1.00 -4.91
C VAL A 114 -5.93 -0.35 -5.58
N ALA A 115 -4.90 -1.00 -6.13
CA ALA A 115 -5.05 -2.31 -6.76
C ALA A 115 -5.53 -3.38 -5.77
N GLY A 116 -5.00 -3.41 -4.56
CA GLY A 116 -5.42 -4.33 -3.49
C GLY A 116 -6.86 -4.08 -3.03
N ARG A 117 -7.26 -2.81 -2.87
CA ARG A 117 -8.66 -2.46 -2.57
C ARG A 117 -9.59 -2.93 -3.69
N ASN A 118 -9.22 -2.70 -4.95
CA ASN A 118 -10.04 -3.11 -6.09
C ASN A 118 -10.15 -4.64 -6.17
N MET A 119 -9.06 -5.37 -5.92
CA MET A 119 -9.09 -6.84 -5.81
C MET A 119 -10.06 -7.31 -4.73
N LEU A 120 -9.98 -6.76 -3.52
CA LEU A 120 -10.84 -7.17 -2.40
C LEU A 120 -12.29 -6.70 -2.54
N SER A 121 -12.55 -5.74 -3.44
CA SER A 121 -13.91 -5.27 -3.77
C SER A 121 -14.60 -6.16 -4.81
N GLU A 122 -13.91 -7.15 -5.37
CA GLU A 122 -14.53 -8.18 -6.22
C GLU A 122 -15.58 -8.96 -5.40
N PRO A 123 -16.79 -9.22 -5.93
CA PRO A 123 -17.89 -9.84 -5.17
C PRO A 123 -17.54 -11.11 -4.42
N HIS A 124 -16.80 -12.06 -5.01
CA HIS A 124 -16.43 -13.30 -4.33
C HIS A 124 -15.38 -13.07 -3.24
N ALA A 125 -14.37 -12.24 -3.50
CA ALA A 125 -13.38 -11.86 -2.49
C ALA A 125 -14.02 -11.12 -1.30
N LEU A 126 -14.89 -10.15 -1.59
CA LEU A 126 -15.62 -9.39 -0.57
C LEU A 126 -16.55 -10.29 0.25
N ALA A 127 -17.27 -11.21 -0.40
CA ALA A 127 -18.12 -12.18 0.29
C ALA A 127 -17.32 -13.07 1.25
N GLN A 128 -16.10 -13.46 0.86
CA GLN A 128 -15.22 -14.22 1.75
C GLN A 128 -14.74 -13.39 2.94
N MET A 129 -14.39 -12.12 2.73
CA MET A 129 -14.01 -11.19 3.81
C MET A 129 -15.18 -10.93 4.78
N ASN A 130 -16.41 -10.84 4.29
CA ASN A 130 -17.59 -10.63 5.14
C ASN A 130 -17.87 -11.80 6.09
N LYS A 131 -17.43 -13.02 5.77
CA LYS A 131 -17.55 -14.16 6.70
C LYS A 131 -16.79 -13.91 8.00
N LEU A 132 -15.69 -13.16 7.97
CA LEU A 132 -14.94 -12.81 9.17
C LEU A 132 -15.80 -12.00 10.14
N GLY A 133 -16.52 -10.99 9.64
CA GLY A 133 -17.41 -10.16 10.46
C GLY A 133 -18.51 -10.98 11.16
N ALA A 134 -18.98 -12.07 10.55
CA ALA A 134 -19.94 -12.97 11.18
C ALA A 134 -19.35 -13.81 12.32
N MET A 135 -18.02 -13.95 12.40
CA MET A 135 -17.33 -14.70 13.46
C MET A 135 -16.93 -13.81 14.66
N PHE A 136 -16.99 -12.48 14.52
CA PHE A 136 -16.67 -11.55 15.61
C PHE A 136 -17.75 -11.58 16.71
N ASP A 137 -17.30 -11.44 17.96
CA ASP A 137 -18.21 -11.26 19.10
C ASP A 137 -18.90 -9.89 18.99
N LYS A 138 -20.15 -9.93 18.56
CA LYS A 138 -20.97 -8.73 18.36
C LYS A 138 -21.15 -7.94 19.66
N SER A 139 -21.21 -8.62 20.81
CA SER A 139 -21.41 -7.95 22.10
C SER A 139 -20.17 -7.14 22.51
N GLN A 140 -18.97 -7.70 22.30
CA GLN A 140 -17.72 -6.98 22.55
C GLN A 140 -17.51 -5.85 21.55
N LEU A 141 -17.85 -6.07 20.27
CA LEU A 141 -17.78 -5.02 19.26
C LEU A 141 -18.74 -3.86 19.59
N GLU A 142 -19.97 -4.14 20.00
CA GLU A 142 -20.93 -3.13 20.44
C GLU A 142 -20.45 -2.39 21.70
N ALA A 143 -19.82 -3.07 22.65
CA ALA A 143 -19.23 -2.43 23.81
C ALA A 143 -18.14 -1.42 23.41
N ILE A 144 -17.20 -1.83 22.53
CA ILE A 144 -16.15 -0.96 22.00
C ILE A 144 -16.75 0.23 21.25
N LEU A 145 -17.77 0.02 20.42
CA LEU A 145 -18.42 1.10 19.68
C LEU A 145 -19.11 2.10 20.63
N ARG A 146 -19.76 1.63 21.69
CA ARG A 146 -20.35 2.48 22.73
C ARG A 146 -19.30 3.27 23.50
N GLU A 147 -18.20 2.62 23.91
CA GLU A 147 -17.06 3.26 24.56
C GLU A 147 -16.41 4.33 23.66
N ALA A 148 -16.33 4.07 22.36
CA ALA A 148 -15.82 5.00 21.36
C ALA A 148 -16.80 6.13 21.00
N GLY A 149 -18.02 6.15 21.57
CA GLY A 149 -19.04 7.13 21.23
C GLY A 149 -19.60 7.01 19.81
N VAL A 150 -19.35 5.87 19.14
CA VAL A 150 -19.91 5.59 17.82
C VAL A 150 -21.36 5.14 18.02
N PRO A 151 -22.34 5.76 17.33
CA PRO A 151 -23.73 5.34 17.44
C PRO A 151 -23.88 3.86 17.03
N THR A 152 -24.14 2.99 18.00
CA THR A 152 -24.60 1.63 17.75
C THR A 152 -26.11 1.71 17.52
N GLY A 153 -26.56 1.36 16.31
CA GLY A 153 -27.97 1.44 15.92
C GLY A 153 -28.91 0.59 16.78
N LYS A 154 -30.21 0.90 16.69
CA LYS A 154 -31.30 -0.02 17.05
C LYS A 154 -31.42 -1.14 16.03
#